data_AF-A0A9W4DJG0-F1
#
_entry.id   AF-A0A9W4DJG0-F1
#
_cell.length_a   1.000
_cell.length_b   1.000
_cell.length_c   1.000
_cell.angle_alpha   90.00
_cell.angle_beta   90.00
_cell.angle_gamma   90.00
#
_symmetry.space_group_name_H-M   'P 1'
#
loop_
_entity.id
_entity.type
_entity.pdbx_description
1 polymer ?
#
loop_
_entity_poly.entity_id
_entity_poly.type
_entity_poly.pdbx_seq_one_letter_code
_entity_poly.pdbx_strand_id
1 'polypeptide(L)'
;MPSSFLALVSKWSGTLERDPAADTHGPSHLWDAWNDGDYAHYRDHDPAFVAEMGWCGPAAWTTLERVLAGETPGPDSPLTRHHLRAIDGMHKLTRGLQPHVPTPAAGDDWHFATQLVQARAVAAGAEWLRSRERCGGVVVWQLNDCWPAISWSAVDSAGIEKPLWYALRHAFAPRLATVQPVHPGPTHDPTGDAGLVLVLVDDTGADWHPEVLVRRIGLDGQEHARALLHPGCPAGGLLHLPLDPALCLPADPHAELLVVDADGVRTTWAYVPDREQASVRPERTVDLALAEGELRVTVTAGTVLRDVCVFADRVAGPLGLDPHELAVDDALVTLLPGERHTFRITRRDGRALTALPAPGCPAPRSARPAS
;
A
#
# COMPACT_ATOMS: atom_id res chain seq x y z
N MET A 1 34.82 12.85 -22.48
CA MET A 1 33.67 12.00 -22.89
C MET A 1 32.40 12.72 -22.47
N PRO A 2 31.29 12.65 -23.23
CA PRO A 2 30.01 13.14 -22.73
C PRO A 2 29.66 12.40 -21.43
N SER A 3 29.24 13.13 -20.40
CA SER A 3 28.98 12.62 -19.04
C SER A 3 27.52 12.23 -18.81
N SER A 4 26.69 12.28 -19.85
CA SER A 4 25.24 12.10 -19.75
C SER A 4 24.74 11.19 -20.86
N PHE A 5 23.78 10.32 -20.52
CA PHE A 5 23.11 9.45 -21.46
C PHE A 5 21.85 10.12 -22.01
N LEU A 6 21.55 9.88 -23.29
CA LEU A 6 20.36 10.37 -23.97
C LEU A 6 19.57 9.17 -24.52
N ALA A 7 18.29 9.07 -24.14
CA ALA A 7 17.31 8.19 -24.78
C ALA A 7 16.36 9.04 -25.64
N LEU A 8 15.94 8.50 -26.79
CA LEU A 8 15.03 9.20 -27.71
C LEU A 8 13.58 9.24 -27.18
N VAL A 9 13.17 8.21 -26.45
CA VAL A 9 11.82 8.01 -25.89
C VAL A 9 11.90 7.19 -24.59
N SER A 10 10.89 7.32 -23.72
CA SER A 10 10.68 6.43 -22.56
C SER A 10 9.66 5.36 -22.97
N LYS A 11 10.03 4.08 -22.84
CA LYS A 11 9.86 2.95 -23.80
C LYS A 11 10.88 2.98 -24.94
N TRP A 12 12.07 2.42 -24.70
CA TRP A 12 13.13 2.33 -25.69
C TRP A 12 13.82 0.98 -25.63
N SER A 13 13.86 0.29 -26.76
CA SER A 13 14.38 -1.07 -26.81
C SER A 13 15.82 -1.13 -27.35
N GLY A 14 16.53 0.00 -27.40
CA GLY A 14 17.93 0.09 -27.84
C GLY A 14 18.14 0.32 -29.34
N THR A 15 17.10 0.13 -30.16
CA THR A 15 17.14 0.25 -31.63
C THR A 15 15.75 0.59 -32.17
N LEU A 16 15.70 1.20 -33.37
CA LEU A 16 14.46 1.47 -34.09
C LEU A 16 13.84 0.22 -34.75
N GLU A 17 14.61 -0.87 -34.87
CA GLU A 17 14.18 -2.11 -35.53
C GLU A 17 13.39 -3.04 -34.61
N ARG A 18 13.36 -2.77 -33.31
CA ARG A 18 12.68 -3.57 -32.30
C ARG A 18 11.52 -2.78 -31.72
N ASP A 19 10.42 -3.47 -31.41
CA ASP A 19 9.29 -2.86 -30.71
C ASP A 19 9.80 -2.09 -29.47
N PRO A 20 9.53 -0.78 -29.34
CA PRO A 20 9.93 0.00 -28.17
C PRO A 20 9.31 -0.51 -26.86
N ALA A 21 8.24 -1.29 -26.91
CA ALA A 21 7.56 -1.89 -25.77
C ALA A 21 8.10 -3.29 -25.38
N ALA A 22 9.14 -3.79 -26.04
CA ALA A 22 9.76 -5.06 -25.67
C ALA A 22 10.40 -4.99 -24.26
N ASP A 23 9.76 -5.64 -23.29
CA ASP A 23 10.14 -5.70 -21.86
C ASP A 23 11.55 -6.27 -21.59
N THR A 24 12.08 -7.03 -22.53
CA THR A 24 13.43 -7.58 -22.47
C THR A 24 14.53 -6.53 -22.64
N HIS A 25 14.23 -5.31 -23.11
CA HIS A 25 15.23 -4.30 -23.43
C HIS A 25 14.80 -2.87 -23.01
N GLY A 26 15.66 -2.21 -22.23
CA GLY A 26 15.47 -0.83 -21.81
C GLY A 26 14.27 -0.61 -20.89
N PRO A 27 13.80 0.64 -20.73
CA PRO A 27 12.72 0.98 -19.80
C PRO A 27 11.35 0.49 -20.32
N SER A 28 10.58 -0.14 -19.44
CA SER A 28 9.21 -0.63 -19.69
C SER A 28 8.17 0.26 -19.01
N HIS A 29 6.95 0.32 -19.55
CA HIS A 29 5.80 0.87 -18.83
C HIS A 29 4.77 -0.24 -18.62
N LEU A 30 4.49 -0.57 -17.36
CA LEU A 30 3.61 -1.67 -16.94
C LEU A 30 2.21 -1.11 -16.66
N TRP A 31 1.40 -1.09 -17.72
CA TRP A 31 0.05 -0.51 -17.72
C TRP A 31 -1.07 -1.53 -17.90
N ASP A 32 -0.71 -2.77 -18.23
CA ASP A 32 -1.62 -3.92 -18.37
C ASP A 32 -2.36 -4.21 -17.07
N ALA A 33 -1.68 -4.15 -15.92
CA ALA A 33 -2.30 -4.32 -14.61
C ALA A 33 -3.49 -3.37 -14.39
N TRP A 34 -3.33 -2.07 -14.70
CA TRP A 34 -4.41 -1.08 -14.56
C TRP A 34 -5.44 -1.14 -15.69
N ASN A 35 -5.00 -1.29 -16.94
CA ASN A 35 -5.88 -1.18 -18.09
C ASN A 35 -6.73 -2.42 -18.30
N ASP A 36 -6.12 -3.60 -18.18
CA ASP A 36 -6.66 -4.84 -18.71
C ASP A 36 -6.80 -5.93 -17.63
N GLY A 37 -5.94 -5.90 -16.61
CA GLY A 37 -5.83 -6.94 -15.60
C GLY A 37 -6.19 -6.54 -14.17
N ASP A 38 -5.70 -7.37 -13.27
CA ASP A 38 -5.59 -7.15 -11.83
C ASP A 38 -4.15 -6.78 -11.43
N TYR A 39 -3.94 -6.12 -10.29
CA TYR A 39 -2.59 -5.75 -9.84
C TYR A 39 -1.68 -6.95 -9.57
N ALA A 40 -2.21 -8.16 -9.37
CA ALA A 40 -1.40 -9.37 -9.26
C ALA A 40 -0.50 -9.59 -10.50
N HIS A 41 -0.92 -9.12 -11.68
CA HIS A 41 -0.16 -9.26 -12.94
C HIS A 41 1.17 -8.50 -12.92
N TYR A 42 1.40 -7.55 -11.99
CA TYR A 42 2.73 -6.98 -11.84
C TYR A 42 3.81 -8.05 -11.60
N ARG A 43 3.44 -9.19 -11.01
CA ARG A 43 4.35 -10.31 -10.73
C ARG A 43 4.70 -11.14 -11.97
N ASP A 44 3.99 -10.95 -13.08
CA ASP A 44 4.29 -11.63 -14.34
C ASP A 44 5.46 -10.96 -15.10
N HIS A 45 5.92 -9.81 -14.61
CA HIS A 45 6.94 -8.98 -15.26
C HIS A 45 8.28 -9.02 -14.52
N ASP A 46 9.37 -9.09 -15.28
CA ASP A 46 10.75 -8.96 -14.79
C ASP A 46 11.60 -8.09 -15.74
N PRO A 47 11.23 -6.81 -15.96
CA PRO A 47 11.94 -5.92 -16.87
C PRO A 47 13.21 -5.37 -16.23
N ALA A 48 14.14 -4.88 -17.05
CA ALA A 48 15.38 -4.29 -16.53
C ALA A 48 15.16 -2.95 -15.80
N PHE A 49 14.13 -2.19 -16.18
CA PHE A 49 13.77 -0.91 -15.55
C PHE A 49 12.30 -0.59 -15.85
N VAL A 50 11.56 -0.12 -14.85
CA VAL A 50 10.17 0.35 -15.02
C VAL A 50 10.14 1.87 -14.96
N ALA A 51 9.80 2.52 -16.06
CA ALA A 51 9.69 3.98 -16.13
C ALA A 51 8.28 4.49 -15.81
N GLU A 52 7.27 3.64 -15.95
CA GLU A 52 5.90 3.94 -15.51
C GLU A 52 5.19 2.67 -15.05
N MET A 53 4.52 2.75 -13.91
CA MET A 53 3.49 1.82 -13.45
C MET A 53 2.59 2.58 -12.48
N GLY A 54 1.32 2.21 -12.36
CA GLY A 54 0.45 2.87 -11.40
C GLY A 54 -0.95 2.30 -11.33
N TRP A 55 -1.64 2.66 -10.26
CA TRP A 55 -3.06 2.37 -10.05
C TRP A 55 -3.80 3.66 -9.67
N CYS A 56 -5.02 3.87 -10.18
CA CYS A 56 -5.79 5.07 -9.80
C CYS A 56 -6.42 4.93 -8.42
N GLY A 57 -6.52 6.05 -7.72
CA GLY A 57 -7.33 6.21 -6.52
C GLY A 57 -7.79 7.65 -6.31
N PRO A 58 -8.85 7.86 -5.51
CA PRO A 58 -9.39 9.19 -5.27
C PRO A 58 -8.42 10.07 -4.49
N ALA A 59 -8.54 11.40 -4.66
CA ALA A 59 -7.88 12.39 -3.81
C ALA A 59 -8.17 12.17 -2.30
N ALA A 60 -7.46 12.88 -1.42
CA ALA A 60 -7.81 12.87 0.00
C ALA A 60 -9.28 13.28 0.20
N TRP A 61 -9.89 12.81 1.29
CA TRP A 61 -11.33 12.97 1.49
C TRP A 61 -11.75 14.43 1.42
N THR A 62 -11.04 15.30 2.14
CA THR A 62 -11.35 16.74 2.19
C THR A 62 -11.14 17.43 0.84
N THR A 63 -10.24 16.95 -0.01
CA THR A 63 -10.04 17.46 -1.38
C THR A 63 -11.19 17.04 -2.28
N LEU A 64 -11.61 15.78 -2.19
CA LEU A 64 -12.70 15.24 -3.00
C LEU A 64 -14.05 15.86 -2.58
N GLU A 65 -14.34 15.92 -1.29
CA GLU A 65 -15.59 16.48 -0.74
C GLU A 65 -15.85 17.91 -1.23
N ARG A 66 -14.81 18.75 -1.33
CA ARG A 66 -14.89 20.13 -1.84
C ARG A 66 -15.44 20.23 -3.25
N VAL A 67 -15.27 19.19 -4.08
CA VAL A 67 -15.71 19.18 -5.49
C VAL A 67 -16.92 18.27 -5.74
N LEU A 68 -17.42 17.58 -4.71
CA LEU A 68 -18.59 16.71 -4.76
C LEU A 68 -19.80 17.30 -4.02
N ALA A 69 -20.00 18.62 -4.11
CA ALA A 69 -21.04 19.33 -3.35
C ALA A 69 -22.44 18.68 -3.51
N GLY A 70 -22.95 18.09 -2.42
CA GLY A 70 -24.26 17.45 -2.37
C GLY A 70 -24.32 16.03 -2.92
N GLU A 71 -23.20 15.43 -3.30
CA GLU A 71 -23.12 14.06 -3.80
C GLU A 71 -22.32 13.15 -2.86
N THR A 72 -22.66 11.86 -2.85
CA THR A 72 -21.88 10.84 -2.15
C THR A 72 -20.79 10.32 -3.11
N PRO A 73 -19.50 10.28 -2.71
CA PRO A 73 -18.45 9.68 -3.53
C PRO A 73 -18.80 8.27 -3.97
N GLY A 74 -18.61 7.94 -5.24
CA GLY A 74 -18.87 6.60 -5.75
C GLY A 74 -19.22 6.55 -7.23
N PRO A 75 -19.42 5.35 -7.79
CA PRO A 75 -19.66 5.15 -9.22
C PRO A 75 -20.91 5.86 -9.75
N ASP A 76 -21.94 6.01 -8.91
CA ASP A 76 -23.20 6.63 -9.29
C ASP A 76 -23.13 8.16 -9.34
N SER A 77 -22.18 8.77 -8.62
CA SER A 77 -22.02 10.23 -8.54
C SER A 77 -21.51 10.80 -9.89
N PRO A 78 -22.30 11.67 -10.56
CA PRO A 78 -21.84 12.38 -11.76
C PRO A 78 -20.58 13.22 -11.51
N LEU A 79 -20.45 13.87 -10.35
CA LEU A 79 -19.26 14.65 -10.02
C LEU A 79 -18.04 13.75 -9.75
N THR A 80 -18.21 12.58 -9.16
CA THR A 80 -17.13 11.58 -9.02
C THR A 80 -16.62 11.18 -10.39
N ARG A 81 -17.54 10.83 -11.31
CA ARG A 81 -17.22 10.51 -12.71
C ARG A 81 -16.56 11.67 -13.44
N HIS A 82 -16.99 12.90 -13.18
CA HIS A 82 -16.38 14.09 -13.77
C HIS A 82 -14.91 14.25 -13.37
N HIS A 83 -14.53 13.90 -12.14
CA HIS A 83 -13.16 14.05 -11.67
C HIS A 83 -12.26 12.84 -11.98
N LEU A 84 -12.76 11.85 -12.74
CA LEU A 84 -11.98 10.73 -13.26
C LEU A 84 -11.81 10.86 -14.79
N ARG A 85 -10.57 11.06 -15.24
CA ARG A 85 -10.25 11.26 -16.67
C ARG A 85 -9.64 10.05 -17.35
N ALA A 86 -9.32 9.00 -16.60
CA ALA A 86 -8.86 7.75 -17.20
C ALA A 86 -9.94 7.20 -18.14
N ILE A 87 -9.53 6.79 -19.34
CA ILE A 87 -10.43 6.14 -20.31
C ILE A 87 -11.00 4.88 -19.64
N ASP A 88 -12.33 4.81 -19.63
CA ASP A 88 -13.09 3.74 -18.96
C ASP A 88 -12.77 3.62 -17.46
N GLY A 89 -12.37 4.72 -16.83
CA GLY A 89 -11.77 4.72 -15.49
C GLY A 89 -12.68 4.14 -14.41
N MET A 90 -13.99 4.44 -14.43
CA MET A 90 -14.89 3.91 -13.40
C MET A 90 -15.06 2.40 -13.50
N HIS A 91 -15.13 1.87 -14.72
CA HIS A 91 -15.19 0.43 -14.93
C HIS A 91 -13.91 -0.24 -14.42
N LYS A 92 -12.73 0.34 -14.73
CA LYS A 92 -11.43 -0.13 -14.25
C LYS A 92 -11.31 -0.10 -12.73
N LEU A 93 -11.77 0.97 -12.06
CA LEU A 93 -11.80 1.03 -10.60
C LEU A 93 -12.69 -0.08 -10.02
N THR A 94 -13.91 -0.24 -10.52
CA THR A 94 -14.83 -1.28 -10.03
C THR A 94 -14.26 -2.69 -10.25
N ARG A 95 -13.70 -2.97 -11.44
CA ARG A 95 -13.02 -4.24 -11.75
C ARG A 95 -11.84 -4.48 -10.81
N GLY A 96 -11.10 -3.42 -10.49
CA GLY A 96 -9.95 -3.47 -9.59
C GLY A 96 -10.32 -3.70 -8.12
N LEU A 97 -11.49 -3.24 -7.66
CA LEU A 97 -11.94 -3.44 -6.29
C LEU A 97 -12.52 -4.85 -6.07
N GLN A 98 -13.32 -5.32 -7.03
CA GLN A 98 -14.20 -6.48 -6.88
C GLN A 98 -13.50 -7.78 -6.45
N PRO A 99 -12.28 -8.12 -6.92
CA PRO A 99 -11.56 -9.32 -6.49
C PRO A 99 -10.97 -9.20 -5.09
N HIS A 100 -10.81 -7.98 -4.54
CA HIS A 100 -9.97 -7.74 -3.38
C HIS A 100 -10.71 -7.44 -2.10
N VAL A 101 -11.74 -6.60 -2.18
CA VAL A 101 -12.44 -6.07 -1.01
C VAL A 101 -13.94 -6.34 -1.10
N PRO A 102 -14.65 -6.43 0.03
CA PRO A 102 -16.11 -6.44 0.03
C PRO A 102 -16.67 -5.23 -0.70
N THR A 103 -17.84 -5.39 -1.34
CA THR A 103 -18.52 -4.29 -2.03
C THR A 103 -18.74 -3.13 -1.05
N PRO A 104 -18.22 -1.92 -1.33
CA PRO A 104 -18.40 -0.78 -0.45
C PRO A 104 -19.88 -0.40 -0.29
N ALA A 105 -20.33 -0.20 0.95
CA ALA A 105 -21.73 0.09 1.26
C ALA A 105 -22.07 1.58 1.26
N ALA A 106 -21.06 2.45 1.43
CA ALA A 106 -21.20 3.90 1.49
C ALA A 106 -20.03 4.61 0.80
N GLY A 107 -20.16 5.93 0.59
CA GLY A 107 -19.12 6.73 -0.07
C GLY A 107 -17.79 6.76 0.68
N ASP A 108 -17.81 6.79 2.02
CA ASP A 108 -16.61 6.64 2.85
C ASP A 108 -15.93 5.29 2.64
N ASP A 109 -16.71 4.21 2.59
CA ASP A 109 -16.18 2.86 2.37
C ASP A 109 -15.59 2.76 0.97
N TRP A 110 -16.25 3.34 -0.04
CA TRP A 110 -15.77 3.36 -1.42
C TRP A 110 -14.47 4.16 -1.54
N HIS A 111 -14.41 5.33 -0.90
CA HIS A 111 -13.23 6.18 -0.87
C HIS A 111 -12.04 5.44 -0.26
N PHE A 112 -12.21 4.87 0.95
CA PHE A 112 -11.15 4.15 1.63
C PHE A 112 -10.72 2.90 0.86
N ALA A 113 -11.67 2.07 0.43
CA ALA A 113 -11.39 0.85 -0.34
C ALA A 113 -10.60 1.16 -1.62
N THR A 114 -10.95 2.23 -2.33
CA THR A 114 -10.25 2.61 -3.56
C THR A 114 -8.84 3.11 -3.29
N GLN A 115 -8.61 3.91 -2.23
CA GLN A 115 -7.25 4.30 -1.85
C GLN A 115 -6.42 3.12 -1.32
N LEU A 116 -7.04 2.19 -0.60
CA LEU A 116 -6.38 0.99 -0.09
C LEU A 116 -5.92 0.09 -1.23
N VAL A 117 -6.80 -0.21 -2.18
CA VAL A 117 -6.43 -1.01 -3.36
C VAL A 117 -5.39 -0.29 -4.21
N GLN A 118 -5.46 1.04 -4.36
CA GLN A 118 -4.40 1.81 -4.99
C GLN A 118 -3.04 1.59 -4.31
N ALA A 119 -2.98 1.73 -2.99
CA ALA A 119 -1.75 1.57 -2.23
C ALA A 119 -1.19 0.15 -2.34
N ARG A 120 -2.04 -0.87 -2.15
CA ARG A 120 -1.66 -2.29 -2.25
C ARG A 120 -1.21 -2.68 -3.66
N ALA A 121 -1.89 -2.19 -4.70
CA ALA A 121 -1.54 -2.48 -6.09
C ALA A 121 -0.13 -2.02 -6.44
N VAL A 122 0.19 -0.77 -6.10
CA VAL A 122 1.49 -0.20 -6.40
C VAL A 122 2.58 -0.78 -5.49
N ALA A 123 2.28 -1.05 -4.22
CA ALA A 123 3.21 -1.75 -3.32
C ALA A 123 3.54 -3.16 -3.83
N ALA A 124 2.53 -3.93 -4.23
CA ALA A 124 2.72 -5.28 -4.77
C ALA A 124 3.66 -5.30 -5.97
N GLY A 125 3.50 -4.35 -6.90
CA GLY A 125 4.41 -4.21 -8.04
C GLY A 125 5.81 -3.72 -7.65
N ALA A 126 5.91 -2.70 -6.78
CA ALA A 126 7.19 -2.11 -6.41
C ALA A 126 8.05 -3.10 -5.62
N GLU A 127 7.46 -3.79 -4.64
CA GLU A 127 8.15 -4.82 -3.85
C GLU A 127 8.54 -6.02 -4.70
N TRP A 128 7.66 -6.49 -5.60
CA TRP A 128 7.99 -7.54 -6.54
C TRP A 128 9.21 -7.16 -7.39
N LEU A 129 9.17 -6.00 -8.05
CA LEU A 129 10.25 -5.54 -8.92
C LEU A 129 11.57 -5.35 -8.15
N ARG A 130 11.53 -4.79 -6.94
CA ARG A 130 12.72 -4.68 -6.07
C ARG A 130 13.25 -6.04 -5.60
N SER A 131 12.41 -7.06 -5.57
CA SER A 131 12.84 -8.42 -5.22
C SER A 131 13.55 -9.15 -6.38
N ARG A 132 13.67 -8.53 -7.56
CA ARG A 132 14.28 -9.13 -8.75
C ARG A 132 15.73 -8.67 -8.91
N GLU A 133 16.61 -9.61 -9.25
CA GLU A 133 18.01 -9.29 -9.57
C GLU A 133 18.16 -8.46 -10.85
N ARG A 134 17.19 -8.58 -11.77
CA ARG A 134 17.25 -7.94 -13.09
C ARG A 134 16.73 -6.50 -13.08
N CYS A 135 15.76 -6.18 -12.23
CA CYS A 135 15.12 -4.86 -12.25
C CYS A 135 15.95 -3.83 -11.48
N GLY A 136 16.60 -2.93 -12.19
CA GLY A 136 17.48 -1.90 -11.62
C GLY A 136 16.77 -0.61 -11.22
N GLY A 137 15.45 -0.51 -11.35
CA GLY A 137 14.72 0.68 -10.93
C GLY A 137 13.25 0.72 -11.32
N VAL A 138 12.48 1.47 -10.54
CA VAL A 138 11.03 1.61 -10.67
C VAL A 138 10.64 3.08 -10.49
N VAL A 139 9.92 3.63 -11.46
CA VAL A 139 9.32 4.96 -11.40
C VAL A 139 7.80 4.81 -11.46
N VAL A 140 7.14 5.29 -10.41
CA VAL A 140 5.68 5.19 -10.26
C VAL A 140 5.01 6.38 -10.92
N TRP A 141 4.04 6.09 -11.78
CA TRP A 141 3.07 7.05 -12.28
C TRP A 141 1.91 7.12 -11.27
N GLN A 142 1.68 8.22 -10.55
CA GLN A 142 2.43 9.49 -10.58
C GLN A 142 2.60 10.04 -9.16
N LEU A 143 3.44 11.07 -8.99
CA LEU A 143 3.67 11.68 -7.69
C LEU A 143 2.51 12.58 -7.25
N ASN A 144 2.14 13.56 -8.07
CA ASN A 144 1.27 14.68 -7.68
C ASN A 144 0.09 14.88 -8.65
N ASP A 145 -0.85 15.75 -8.29
CA ASP A 145 -1.94 16.22 -9.16
C ASP A 145 -1.87 17.73 -9.46
N CYS A 146 -2.50 18.14 -10.57
CA CYS A 146 -2.69 19.54 -10.93
C CYS A 146 -4.10 20.08 -10.63
N TRP A 147 -5.05 19.21 -10.27
CA TRP A 147 -6.45 19.55 -9.97
C TRP A 147 -7.09 18.44 -9.11
N PRO A 148 -8.20 18.68 -8.38
CA PRO A 148 -8.88 17.65 -7.59
C PRO A 148 -9.33 16.49 -8.50
N ALA A 149 -8.70 15.32 -8.38
CA ALA A 149 -8.90 14.24 -9.34
C ALA A 149 -8.90 12.87 -8.67
N ILE A 150 -9.52 11.92 -9.37
CA ILE A 150 -9.25 10.51 -9.19
C ILE A 150 -8.16 10.16 -10.22
N SER A 151 -6.97 9.90 -9.72
CA SER A 151 -5.75 9.79 -10.53
C SER A 151 -4.78 8.81 -9.88
N TRP A 152 -3.62 8.63 -10.50
CA TRP A 152 -2.55 7.77 -9.99
C TRP A 152 -1.65 8.45 -8.95
N SER A 153 -1.98 9.66 -8.50
CA SER A 153 -1.08 10.43 -7.62
C SER A 153 -0.97 9.81 -6.22
N ALA A 154 0.23 9.88 -5.65
CA ALA A 154 0.48 9.59 -4.23
C ALA A 154 0.16 10.79 -3.32
N VAL A 155 0.30 12.01 -3.83
CA VAL A 155 -0.04 13.27 -3.17
C VAL A 155 -1.08 14.00 -4.03
N ASP A 156 -2.20 14.39 -3.44
CA ASP A 156 -3.26 15.04 -4.21
C ASP A 156 -2.97 16.51 -4.55
N SER A 157 -3.90 17.16 -5.25
CA SER A 157 -3.74 18.55 -5.70
C SER A 157 -3.75 19.58 -4.58
N ALA A 158 -4.20 19.22 -3.38
CA ALA A 158 -4.14 20.05 -2.19
C ALA A 158 -2.82 19.85 -1.42
N GLY A 159 -1.94 18.95 -1.88
CA GLY A 159 -0.69 18.61 -1.20
C GLY A 159 -0.87 17.62 -0.05
N ILE A 160 -1.96 16.85 -0.03
CA ILE A 160 -2.27 15.88 1.02
C ILE A 160 -1.81 14.49 0.56
N GLU A 161 -1.01 13.80 1.37
CA GLU A 161 -0.57 12.44 1.09
C GLU A 161 -1.73 11.45 1.22
N LYS A 162 -1.87 10.60 0.21
CA LYS A 162 -2.79 9.45 0.22
C LYS A 162 -2.11 8.25 0.87
N PRO A 163 -2.84 7.18 1.23
CA PRO A 163 -2.24 5.91 1.66
C PRO A 163 -1.13 5.40 0.73
N LEU A 164 -1.24 5.64 -0.58
CA LEU A 164 -0.19 5.31 -1.55
C LEU A 164 1.18 5.93 -1.21
N TRP A 165 1.24 7.17 -0.70
CA TRP A 165 2.51 7.78 -0.29
C TRP A 165 3.27 6.94 0.74
N TYR A 166 2.54 6.43 1.74
CA TYR A 166 3.11 5.62 2.82
C TYR A 166 3.51 4.24 2.31
N ALA A 167 2.68 3.62 1.46
CA ALA A 167 3.03 2.39 0.78
C ALA A 167 4.33 2.52 -0.04
N LEU A 168 4.50 3.61 -0.80
CA LEU A 168 5.73 3.88 -1.54
C LEU A 168 6.92 4.07 -0.59
N ARG A 169 6.74 4.77 0.52
CA ARG A 169 7.79 4.96 1.51
C ARG A 169 8.25 3.65 2.14
N HIS A 170 7.33 2.72 2.42
CA HIS A 170 7.66 1.38 2.90
C HIS A 170 8.34 0.55 1.80
N ALA A 171 7.73 0.49 0.62
CA ALA A 171 8.22 -0.30 -0.51
C ALA A 171 9.55 0.18 -1.08
N PHE A 172 9.92 1.45 -0.90
CA PHE A 172 11.20 2.05 -1.29
C PHE A 172 12.11 2.39 -0.10
N ALA A 173 11.85 1.81 1.08
CA ALA A 173 12.77 1.94 2.21
C ALA A 173 14.17 1.39 1.82
N PRO A 174 15.27 2.00 2.31
CA PRO A 174 16.63 1.55 1.98
C PRO A 174 16.88 0.08 2.30
N ARG A 175 16.20 -0.45 3.33
CA ARG A 175 16.13 -1.88 3.63
C ARG A 175 14.68 -2.32 3.56
N LEU A 176 14.41 -3.39 2.83
CA LEU A 176 13.08 -3.96 2.66
C LEU A 176 13.13 -5.46 2.99
N ALA A 177 12.15 -5.92 3.76
CA ALA A 177 11.82 -7.33 3.90
C ALA A 177 10.43 -7.54 3.27
N THR A 178 10.34 -8.38 2.24
CA THR A 178 9.09 -8.65 1.53
C THR A 178 8.90 -10.15 1.32
N VAL A 179 7.66 -10.63 1.41
CA VAL A 179 7.32 -12.02 1.11
C VAL A 179 6.78 -12.08 -0.31
N GLN A 180 7.36 -12.95 -1.12
CA GLN A 180 6.99 -13.13 -2.52
C GLN A 180 6.65 -14.59 -2.81
N PRO A 181 5.77 -14.86 -3.78
CA PRO A 181 5.56 -16.21 -4.26
C PRO A 181 6.77 -16.64 -5.10
N VAL A 182 7.17 -17.90 -4.99
CA VAL A 182 8.26 -18.44 -5.83
C VAL A 182 7.83 -18.46 -7.30
N HIS A 183 6.60 -18.90 -7.56
CA HIS A 183 5.91 -18.75 -8.84
C HIS A 183 4.63 -17.95 -8.59
N PRO A 184 4.43 -16.79 -9.25
CA PRO A 184 3.24 -15.98 -9.07
C PRO A 184 1.95 -16.79 -9.29
N GLY A 185 1.10 -16.81 -8.26
CA GLY A 185 -0.25 -17.36 -8.37
C GLY A 185 -1.28 -16.30 -8.81
N PRO A 186 -2.50 -16.73 -9.19
CA PRO A 186 -3.58 -15.83 -9.56
C PRO A 186 -4.09 -15.01 -8.36
N THR A 187 -4.92 -13.99 -8.61
CA THR A 187 -5.45 -13.09 -7.56
C THR A 187 -6.07 -13.80 -6.35
N HIS A 188 -6.79 -14.91 -6.57
CA HIS A 188 -7.51 -15.66 -5.52
C HIS A 188 -6.64 -16.72 -4.83
N ASP A 189 -5.44 -16.98 -5.33
CA ASP A 189 -4.40 -17.79 -4.69
C ASP A 189 -3.05 -17.17 -5.03
N PRO A 190 -2.69 -16.03 -4.40
CA PRO A 190 -1.47 -15.31 -4.74
C PRO A 190 -0.21 -16.12 -4.44
N THR A 191 -0.29 -17.15 -3.59
CA THR A 191 0.85 -17.98 -3.15
C THR A 191 1.37 -18.85 -4.29
N GLY A 192 0.46 -19.32 -5.16
CA GLY A 192 0.79 -20.23 -6.25
C GLY A 192 1.20 -21.63 -5.75
N ASP A 193 1.83 -22.40 -6.61
CA ASP A 193 2.11 -23.82 -6.39
C ASP A 193 3.49 -24.13 -5.79
N ALA A 194 4.40 -23.14 -5.79
CA ALA A 194 5.80 -23.32 -5.42
C ALA A 194 6.17 -22.74 -4.04
N GLY A 195 5.18 -22.21 -3.30
CA GLY A 195 5.38 -21.66 -1.96
C GLY A 195 5.94 -20.25 -1.95
N LEU A 196 6.44 -19.83 -0.78
CA LEU A 196 6.84 -18.45 -0.50
C LEU A 196 8.34 -18.32 -0.27
N VAL A 197 8.88 -17.17 -0.64
CA VAL A 197 10.26 -16.75 -0.40
C VAL A 197 10.25 -15.43 0.35
N LEU A 198 11.02 -15.34 1.42
CA LEU A 198 11.35 -14.06 2.04
C LEU A 198 12.50 -13.44 1.25
N VAL A 199 12.31 -12.22 0.76
CA VAL A 199 13.36 -11.46 0.08
C VAL A 199 13.77 -10.29 0.96
N LEU A 200 15.07 -10.24 1.28
CA LEU A 200 15.70 -9.07 1.87
C LEU A 200 16.36 -8.25 0.77
N VAL A 201 16.10 -6.96 0.75
CA VAL A 201 16.73 -5.98 -0.15
C VAL A 201 17.48 -4.98 0.71
N ASP A 202 18.77 -4.80 0.43
CA ASP A 202 19.59 -3.79 1.09
C ASP A 202 20.25 -2.86 0.06
N ASP A 203 19.72 -1.64 -0.07
CA ASP A 203 20.28 -0.61 -0.94
C ASP A 203 21.36 0.25 -0.22
N THR A 204 21.76 -0.13 0.99
CA THR A 204 22.79 0.56 1.77
C THR A 204 24.19 0.00 1.51
N GLY A 205 25.21 0.68 2.03
CA GLY A 205 26.63 0.28 1.87
C GLY A 205 27.17 -0.66 2.94
N ALA A 206 26.33 -1.26 3.78
CA ALA A 206 26.76 -2.13 4.87
C ALA A 206 25.87 -3.38 4.98
N ASP A 207 26.50 -4.55 5.16
CA ASP A 207 25.79 -5.82 5.29
C ASP A 207 24.71 -5.75 6.37
N TRP A 208 23.61 -6.44 6.12
CA TRP A 208 22.43 -6.45 6.97
C TRP A 208 22.16 -7.85 7.51
N HIS A 209 22.14 -7.96 8.84
CA HIS A 209 21.89 -9.21 9.56
C HIS A 209 20.71 -9.05 10.51
N PRO A 210 19.48 -8.95 9.99
CA PRO A 210 18.31 -8.78 10.85
C PRO A 210 18.01 -10.05 11.64
N GLU A 211 17.43 -9.88 12.83
CA GLU A 211 16.63 -10.93 13.43
C GLU A 211 15.25 -10.92 12.77
N VAL A 212 14.85 -12.04 12.19
CA VAL A 212 13.59 -12.17 11.45
C VAL A 212 12.67 -13.14 12.17
N LEU A 213 11.54 -12.63 12.68
CA LEU A 213 10.48 -13.42 13.27
C LEU A 213 9.39 -13.67 12.23
N VAL A 214 9.22 -14.93 11.83
CA VAL A 214 8.15 -15.36 10.94
C VAL A 214 7.09 -16.08 11.74
N ARG A 215 5.84 -15.67 11.60
CA ARG A 215 4.69 -16.25 12.30
C ARG A 215 3.55 -16.50 11.33
N ARG A 216 2.88 -17.64 11.47
CA ARG A 216 1.58 -17.88 10.84
C ARG A 216 0.52 -17.76 11.91
N ILE A 217 -0.42 -16.84 11.70
CA ILE A 217 -1.42 -16.45 12.68
C ILE A 217 -2.82 -16.60 12.10
N GLY A 218 -3.77 -16.99 12.93
CA GLY A 218 -5.19 -16.88 12.65
C GLY A 218 -5.68 -15.43 12.75
N LEU A 219 -6.73 -15.10 12.01
CA LEU A 219 -7.44 -13.81 12.13
C LEU A 219 -8.11 -13.64 13.51
N ASP A 220 -8.29 -14.73 14.24
CA ASP A 220 -8.71 -14.76 15.65
C ASP A 220 -7.56 -14.42 16.64
N GLY A 221 -6.33 -14.29 16.14
CA GLY A 221 -5.13 -14.01 16.93
C GLY A 221 -4.33 -15.22 17.37
N GLN A 222 -4.78 -16.44 17.10
CA GLN A 222 -4.02 -17.64 17.49
C GLN A 222 -2.76 -17.79 16.64
N GLU A 223 -1.62 -18.07 17.27
CA GLU A 223 -0.39 -18.39 16.55
C GLU A 223 -0.37 -19.89 16.21
N HIS A 224 -0.26 -20.22 14.92
CA HIS A 224 -0.25 -21.59 14.43
C HIS A 224 1.16 -22.12 14.14
N ALA A 225 2.09 -21.24 13.77
CA ALA A 225 3.49 -21.59 13.56
C ALA A 225 4.40 -20.37 13.82
N ARG A 226 5.65 -20.63 14.22
CA ARG A 226 6.66 -19.60 14.45
C ARG A 226 8.06 -20.10 14.07
N ALA A 227 8.89 -19.20 13.58
CA ALA A 227 10.32 -19.41 13.42
C ALA A 227 11.08 -18.10 13.63
N LEU A 228 12.26 -18.21 14.23
CA LEU A 228 13.24 -17.12 14.33
C LEU A 228 14.40 -17.44 13.39
N LEU A 229 14.69 -16.53 12.48
CA LEU A 229 15.70 -16.67 11.45
C LEU A 229 16.75 -15.56 11.61
N HIS A 230 18.00 -15.86 11.25
CA HIS A 230 19.10 -14.90 11.27
C HIS A 230 19.80 -14.84 9.90
N PRO A 231 19.09 -14.40 8.85
CA PRO A 231 19.68 -14.25 7.52
C PRO A 231 20.76 -13.16 7.47
N GLY A 232 21.62 -13.22 6.45
CA GLY A 232 22.54 -12.15 6.09
C GLY A 232 22.28 -11.69 4.66
N CYS A 233 21.94 -10.41 4.49
CA CYS A 233 21.82 -9.75 3.20
C CYS A 233 23.10 -8.93 2.94
N PRO A 234 23.79 -9.12 1.80
CA PRO A 234 24.96 -8.33 1.48
C PRO A 234 24.61 -6.87 1.20
N ALA A 235 25.54 -5.95 1.47
CA ALA A 235 25.41 -4.53 1.11
C ALA A 235 25.13 -4.35 -0.39
N GLY A 236 24.17 -3.49 -0.74
CA GLY A 236 23.79 -3.20 -2.13
C GLY A 236 23.20 -4.40 -2.87
N GLY A 237 22.65 -5.38 -2.15
CA GLY A 237 22.28 -6.68 -2.69
C GLY A 237 20.93 -7.20 -2.20
N LEU A 238 20.69 -8.45 -2.58
CA LEU A 238 19.45 -9.18 -2.34
C LEU A 238 19.79 -10.51 -1.66
N LEU A 239 18.89 -10.98 -0.80
CA LEU A 239 18.86 -12.35 -0.33
C LEU A 239 17.46 -12.93 -0.56
N HIS A 240 17.38 -14.03 -1.29
CA HIS A 240 16.19 -14.87 -1.40
C HIS A 240 16.30 -16.05 -0.41
N LEU A 241 15.41 -16.09 0.57
CA LEU A 241 15.34 -17.15 1.57
C LEU A 241 14.01 -17.91 1.43
N PRO A 242 14.02 -19.13 0.84
CA PRO A 242 12.82 -19.96 0.78
C PRO A 242 12.27 -20.22 2.19
N LEU A 243 10.96 -20.06 2.37
CA LEU A 243 10.30 -20.33 3.64
C LEU A 243 9.88 -21.79 3.72
N ASP A 244 10.03 -22.38 4.91
CA ASP A 244 9.62 -23.77 5.15
C ASP A 244 8.10 -23.91 4.98
N PRO A 245 7.60 -24.84 4.15
CA PRO A 245 6.17 -25.11 4.02
C PRO A 245 5.47 -25.41 5.35
N ALA A 246 6.14 -26.03 6.32
CA ALA A 246 5.56 -26.27 7.65
C ALA A 246 5.23 -24.96 8.41
N LEU A 247 5.95 -23.88 8.07
CA LEU A 247 5.76 -22.55 8.63
C LEU A 247 4.70 -21.77 7.84
N CYS A 248 4.76 -21.79 6.50
CA CYS A 248 3.97 -20.89 5.66
C CYS A 248 2.74 -21.50 4.97
N LEU A 249 2.52 -22.82 5.01
CA LEU A 249 1.30 -23.41 4.45
C LEU A 249 0.15 -23.28 5.48
N PRO A 250 -0.95 -22.57 5.16
CA PRO A 250 -2.08 -22.43 6.06
C PRO A 250 -2.89 -23.73 6.16
N ALA A 251 -3.51 -23.95 7.31
CA ALA A 251 -4.53 -25.00 7.45
C ALA A 251 -5.86 -24.52 6.84
N ASP A 252 -6.19 -23.24 7.02
CA ASP A 252 -7.28 -22.54 6.34
C ASP A 252 -6.78 -21.21 5.75
N PRO A 253 -6.64 -21.09 4.42
CA PRO A 253 -6.15 -19.87 3.77
C PRO A 253 -7.10 -18.68 3.94
N HIS A 254 -8.37 -18.91 4.27
CA HIS A 254 -9.36 -17.85 4.51
C HIS A 254 -9.26 -17.26 5.91
N ALA A 255 -8.71 -18.00 6.88
CA ALA A 255 -8.69 -17.61 8.28
C ALA A 255 -7.29 -17.26 8.81
N GLU A 256 -6.25 -17.32 7.97
CA GLU A 256 -4.87 -17.19 8.39
C GLU A 256 -4.07 -16.14 7.58
N LEU A 257 -2.99 -15.65 8.18
CA LEU A 257 -2.03 -14.73 7.57
C LEU A 257 -0.60 -15.16 7.94
N LEU A 258 0.36 -14.91 7.05
CA LEU A 258 1.77 -14.88 7.43
C LEU A 258 2.14 -13.47 7.88
N VAL A 259 2.92 -13.37 8.94
CA VAL A 259 3.49 -12.13 9.45
C VAL A 259 4.99 -12.32 9.58
N VAL A 260 5.76 -11.40 9.00
CA VAL A 260 7.21 -11.37 9.10
C VAL A 260 7.63 -10.03 9.68
N ASP A 261 8.33 -10.07 10.81
CA ASP A 261 8.95 -8.91 11.43
C ASP A 261 10.47 -9.00 11.25
N ALA A 262 11.10 -7.95 10.74
CA ALA A 262 12.54 -7.85 10.53
C ALA A 262 13.01 -6.42 10.88
N ASP A 263 13.84 -6.27 11.93
CA ASP A 263 14.38 -4.98 12.39
C ASP A 263 13.34 -3.84 12.54
N GLY A 264 12.17 -4.16 13.10
CA GLY A 264 11.09 -3.20 13.30
C GLY A 264 10.24 -2.90 12.05
N VAL A 265 10.54 -3.55 10.92
CA VAL A 265 9.70 -3.56 9.73
C VAL A 265 8.82 -4.81 9.75
N ARG A 266 7.53 -4.65 9.48
CA ARG A 266 6.59 -5.76 9.32
C ARG A 266 6.11 -5.86 7.88
N THR A 267 6.11 -7.06 7.33
CA THR A 267 5.37 -7.41 6.12
C THR A 267 4.42 -8.56 6.41
N THR A 268 3.35 -8.67 5.62
CA THR A 268 2.32 -9.69 5.79
C THR A 268 1.95 -10.32 4.48
N TRP A 269 1.67 -11.62 4.50
CA TRP A 269 1.13 -12.34 3.35
C TRP A 269 -0.29 -12.83 3.65
N ALA A 270 -1.22 -12.45 2.79
CA ALA A 270 -2.59 -12.96 2.80
C ALA A 270 -2.72 -14.05 1.74
N TYR A 271 -3.26 -15.21 2.12
CA TYR A 271 -3.39 -16.36 1.22
C TYR A 271 -4.60 -16.25 0.28
N VAL A 272 -5.56 -15.38 0.60
CA VAL A 272 -6.70 -15.02 -0.25
C VAL A 272 -6.99 -13.52 -0.08
N PRO A 273 -7.68 -12.88 -1.06
CA PRO A 273 -8.09 -11.49 -0.93
C PRO A 273 -9.07 -11.26 0.23
N ASP A 274 -9.11 -10.04 0.78
CA ASP A 274 -9.88 -9.69 1.98
C ASP A 274 -11.37 -10.04 1.86
N ARG A 275 -11.95 -9.95 0.67
CA ARG A 275 -13.37 -10.30 0.44
C ARG A 275 -13.67 -11.78 0.69
N GLU A 276 -12.66 -12.64 0.59
CA GLU A 276 -12.76 -14.09 0.76
C GLU A 276 -12.27 -14.53 2.14
N GLN A 277 -11.69 -13.62 2.93
CA GLN A 277 -11.25 -13.93 4.28
C GLN A 277 -12.44 -14.13 5.22
N ALA A 278 -12.20 -14.95 6.25
CA ALA A 278 -13.13 -15.13 7.34
C ALA A 278 -13.42 -13.79 8.01
N SER A 279 -14.71 -13.46 8.14
CA SER A 279 -15.13 -12.20 8.75
C SER A 279 -14.87 -12.23 10.25
N VAL A 280 -13.90 -11.41 10.69
CA VAL A 280 -13.63 -11.14 12.09
C VAL A 280 -14.06 -9.71 12.39
N ARG A 281 -14.89 -9.55 13.43
CA ARG A 281 -15.34 -8.23 13.86
C ARG A 281 -14.13 -7.43 14.38
N PRO A 282 -13.81 -6.26 13.80
CA PRO A 282 -12.65 -5.49 14.23
C PRO A 282 -12.89 -4.87 15.61
N GLU A 283 -12.07 -5.25 16.58
CA GLU A 283 -12.08 -4.68 17.92
C GLU A 283 -10.84 -3.84 18.16
N ARG A 284 -11.04 -2.62 18.65
CA ARG A 284 -9.95 -1.65 18.85
C ARG A 284 -10.33 -0.58 19.86
N THR A 285 -9.32 -0.04 20.54
CA THR A 285 -9.43 1.22 21.28
C THR A 285 -8.58 2.29 20.60
N VAL A 286 -8.99 3.55 20.76
CA VAL A 286 -8.27 4.71 20.23
C VAL A 286 -8.11 5.73 21.34
N ASP A 287 -6.86 6.01 21.68
CA ASP A 287 -6.48 7.02 22.68
C ASP A 287 -5.85 8.22 21.98
N LEU A 288 -6.27 9.43 22.39
CA LEU A 288 -5.77 10.69 21.85
C LEU A 288 -4.98 11.42 22.94
N ALA A 289 -3.78 11.91 22.58
CA ALA A 289 -2.98 12.72 23.47
C ALA A 289 -2.27 13.84 22.70
N LEU A 290 -2.13 15.01 23.32
CA LEU A 290 -1.17 16.01 22.89
C LEU A 290 0.14 15.80 23.62
N ALA A 291 1.24 15.71 22.89
CA ALA A 291 2.57 15.63 23.46
C ALA A 291 3.58 16.28 22.52
N GLU A 292 4.47 17.11 23.08
CA GLU A 292 5.55 17.77 22.33
C GLU A 292 5.05 18.61 21.13
N GLY A 293 3.82 19.13 21.18
CA GLY A 293 3.23 19.91 20.09
C GLY A 293 2.62 19.07 18.96
N GLU A 294 2.45 17.76 19.16
CA GLU A 294 1.88 16.83 18.18
C GLU A 294 0.63 16.15 18.75
N LEU A 295 -0.28 15.76 17.87
CA LEU A 295 -1.44 14.93 18.21
C LEU A 295 -1.06 13.46 18.01
N ARG A 296 -0.95 12.72 19.11
CA ARG A 296 -0.70 11.29 19.13
C ARG A 296 -2.02 10.53 19.14
N VAL A 297 -2.25 9.72 18.11
CA VAL A 297 -3.41 8.83 17.98
C VAL A 297 -2.92 7.41 18.18
N THR A 298 -3.16 6.84 19.35
CA THR A 298 -2.77 5.45 19.64
C THR A 298 -3.93 4.51 19.38
N VAL A 299 -3.73 3.56 18.46
CA VAL A 299 -4.66 2.47 18.19
C VAL A 299 -4.15 1.23 18.91
N THR A 300 -4.98 0.60 19.74
CA THR A 300 -4.69 -0.72 20.33
C THR A 300 -5.65 -1.74 19.76
N ALA A 301 -5.12 -2.85 19.27
CA ALA A 301 -5.86 -3.90 18.59
C ALA A 301 -6.41 -4.93 19.59
N GLY A 302 -7.72 -5.20 19.53
CA GLY A 302 -8.36 -6.32 20.22
C GLY A 302 -8.47 -7.57 19.35
N THR A 303 -8.58 -7.38 18.04
CA THR A 303 -8.48 -8.42 16.99
C THR A 303 -7.37 -8.05 16.01
N VAL A 304 -7.07 -8.90 15.03
CA VAL A 304 -6.20 -8.50 13.92
C VAL A 304 -6.81 -7.29 13.21
N LEU A 305 -6.02 -6.22 13.03
CA LEU A 305 -6.39 -5.02 12.26
C LEU A 305 -5.36 -4.87 11.14
N ARG A 306 -5.80 -4.92 9.89
CA ARG A 306 -4.93 -4.78 8.72
C ARG A 306 -5.00 -3.37 8.15
N ASP A 307 -3.87 -2.88 7.66
CA ASP A 307 -3.75 -1.63 6.92
C ASP A 307 -4.40 -0.43 7.63
N VAL A 308 -4.16 -0.30 8.95
CA VAL A 308 -4.71 0.79 9.77
C VAL A 308 -4.15 2.12 9.29
N CYS A 309 -5.05 3.05 8.97
CA CYS A 309 -4.74 4.41 8.55
C CYS A 309 -5.40 5.44 9.48
N VAL A 310 -4.68 6.53 9.76
CA VAL A 310 -5.22 7.74 10.38
C VAL A 310 -5.12 8.89 9.40
N PHE A 311 -6.27 9.45 9.01
CA PHE A 311 -6.36 10.50 8.00
C PHE A 311 -6.25 11.89 8.64
N ALA A 312 -5.06 12.49 8.58
CA ALA A 312 -4.78 13.79 9.19
C ALA A 312 -5.68 14.92 8.63
N ASP A 313 -6.01 14.87 7.34
CA ASP A 313 -6.85 15.85 6.66
C ASP A 313 -8.25 15.95 7.28
N ARG A 314 -8.82 14.82 7.70
CA ARG A 314 -10.12 14.73 8.37
C ARG A 314 -10.09 15.25 9.82
N VAL A 315 -8.92 15.39 10.43
CA VAL A 315 -8.76 15.91 11.80
C VAL A 315 -8.54 17.44 11.80
N ALA A 316 -8.17 18.04 10.66
CA ALA A 316 -7.84 19.46 10.58
C ALA A 316 -9.02 20.39 10.89
N GLY A 317 -10.19 20.12 10.32
CA GLY A 317 -11.39 20.94 10.55
C GLY A 317 -11.75 21.10 12.04
N PRO A 318 -11.83 20.00 12.81
CA PRO A 318 -12.02 20.04 14.27
C PRO A 318 -10.96 20.82 15.06
N LEU A 319 -9.76 20.96 14.50
CA LEU A 319 -8.66 21.73 15.08
C LEU A 319 -8.63 23.19 14.61
N GLY A 320 -9.56 23.58 13.73
CA GLY A 320 -9.59 24.92 13.13
C GLY A 320 -8.42 25.17 12.16
N LEU A 321 -7.90 24.12 11.54
CA LEU A 321 -6.78 24.15 10.61
C LEU A 321 -7.23 23.74 9.20
N ASP A 322 -6.48 24.17 8.20
CA ASP A 322 -6.67 23.69 6.84
C ASP A 322 -6.15 22.24 6.70
N PRO A 323 -6.85 21.36 5.95
CA PRO A 323 -6.47 19.95 5.83
C PRO A 323 -5.04 19.69 5.38
N HIS A 324 -4.51 20.52 4.48
CA HIS A 324 -3.16 20.41 3.96
C HIS A 324 -2.06 20.86 4.95
N GLU A 325 -2.42 21.56 6.04
CA GLU A 325 -1.45 21.95 7.06
C GLU A 325 -0.98 20.77 7.91
N LEU A 326 -1.73 19.65 7.90
CA LEU A 326 -1.42 18.48 8.70
C LEU A 326 -0.75 17.38 7.89
N ALA A 327 0.09 16.62 8.58
CA ALA A 327 0.68 15.37 8.09
C ALA A 327 0.58 14.32 9.20
N VAL A 328 0.36 13.06 8.82
CA VAL A 328 0.56 11.91 9.72
C VAL A 328 1.91 11.27 9.40
N ASP A 329 2.57 10.73 10.40
CA ASP A 329 3.88 10.11 10.24
C ASP A 329 3.83 8.75 9.54
N ASP A 330 2.77 7.96 9.67
CA ASP A 330 2.64 6.63 9.06
C ASP A 330 1.20 6.24 8.68
N ALA A 331 1.04 5.21 7.87
CA ALA A 331 -0.25 4.62 7.50
C ALA A 331 -0.07 3.14 7.08
N LEU A 332 -1.17 2.42 6.85
CA LEU A 332 -1.17 1.01 6.40
C LEU A 332 -0.52 0.04 7.41
N VAL A 333 -0.66 0.31 8.71
CA VAL A 333 -0.05 -0.50 9.77
C VAL A 333 -0.92 -1.72 10.09
N THR A 334 -0.34 -2.92 10.09
CA THR A 334 -1.03 -4.14 10.55
C THR A 334 -0.70 -4.44 12.01
N LEU A 335 -1.74 -4.55 12.84
CA LEU A 335 -1.67 -4.81 14.28
C LEU A 335 -2.29 -6.16 14.62
N LEU A 336 -1.60 -6.92 15.46
CA LEU A 336 -2.11 -8.17 16.03
C LEU A 336 -2.82 -7.91 17.37
N PRO A 337 -3.66 -8.82 17.87
CA PRO A 337 -4.31 -8.66 19.16
C PRO A 337 -3.32 -8.35 20.29
N GLY A 338 -3.62 -7.29 21.05
CA GLY A 338 -2.78 -6.78 22.14
C GLY A 338 -1.69 -5.80 21.69
N GLU A 339 -1.38 -5.71 20.39
CA GLU A 339 -0.43 -4.73 19.87
C GLU A 339 -1.04 -3.33 19.80
N ARG A 340 -0.17 -2.33 19.82
CA ARG A 340 -0.54 -0.91 19.69
C ARG A 340 0.44 -0.17 18.79
N HIS A 341 -0.07 0.83 18.07
CA HIS A 341 0.74 1.76 17.31
C HIS A 341 0.24 3.19 17.53
N THR A 342 1.18 4.14 17.61
CA THR A 342 0.89 5.55 17.83
C THR A 342 1.23 6.34 16.58
N PHE A 343 0.19 6.77 15.86
CA PHE A 343 0.31 7.71 14.74
C PHE A 343 0.53 9.12 15.29
N ARG A 344 1.48 9.85 14.74
CA ARG A 344 1.83 11.22 15.11
C ARG A 344 1.33 12.17 14.02
N ILE A 345 0.39 13.02 14.38
CA ILE A 345 -0.09 14.10 13.52
C ILE A 345 0.62 15.39 13.90
N THR A 346 1.24 16.02 12.91
CA THR A 346 2.05 17.23 13.06
C THR A 346 1.59 18.31 12.10
N ARG A 347 1.90 19.57 12.40
CA ARG A 347 1.74 20.66 11.43
C ARG A 347 2.98 20.76 10.55
N ARG A 348 2.79 20.88 9.25
CA ARG A 348 3.88 21.05 8.28
C ARG A 348 4.67 22.34 8.46
N ASP A 349 4.03 23.37 9.02
CA ASP A 349 4.68 24.65 9.32
C ASP A 349 5.54 24.62 10.60
N GLY A 350 5.64 23.47 11.27
CA GLY A 350 6.42 23.25 12.48
C GLY A 350 5.80 23.87 13.75
N ARG A 351 4.59 24.46 13.66
CA ARG A 351 3.91 24.99 14.85
C ARG A 351 3.29 23.86 15.66
N ALA A 352 3.22 24.05 16.99
CA ALA A 352 2.59 23.10 17.88
C ALA A 352 1.07 23.03 17.71
N LEU A 353 0.52 21.83 17.79
CA LEU A 353 -0.89 21.58 18.06
C LEU A 353 -1.18 21.83 19.53
N THR A 354 -2.23 22.61 19.81
CA THR A 354 -2.56 23.11 21.16
C THR A 354 -3.88 22.60 21.71
N ALA A 355 -4.68 21.91 20.89
CA ALA A 355 -5.98 21.37 21.27
C ALA A 355 -6.17 19.95 20.74
N LEU A 356 -6.91 19.14 21.51
CA LEU A 356 -7.44 17.86 21.03
C LEU A 356 -8.69 18.11 20.19
N PRO A 357 -8.98 17.27 19.18
CA PRO A 357 -10.26 17.35 18.47
C PRO A 357 -11.41 17.07 19.43
N ALA A 358 -12.49 17.85 19.33
CA ALA A 358 -13.63 17.74 20.24
C ALA A 358 -14.30 16.33 20.18
N PRO A 359 -14.69 15.74 21.32
CA PRO A 359 -15.38 14.44 21.34
C PRO A 359 -16.74 14.55 20.63
N GLY A 360 -16.93 13.76 19.57
CA GLY A 360 -18.12 13.80 18.69
C GLY A 360 -17.80 13.96 17.20
N CYS A 361 -16.54 14.22 16.85
CA CYS A 361 -16.05 14.14 15.48
C CYS A 361 -15.78 12.68 15.07
N PRO A 362 -15.98 12.27 13.80
CA PRO A 362 -16.02 10.86 13.47
C PRO A 362 -14.66 10.24 13.79
N ALA A 363 -14.68 9.26 14.70
CA ALA A 363 -13.55 8.37 14.92
C ALA A 363 -13.03 7.84 13.57
N PRO A 364 -11.74 7.45 13.45
CA PRO A 364 -11.29 6.67 12.31
C PRO A 364 -12.19 5.44 12.19
N ARG A 365 -13.12 5.49 11.24
CA ARG A 365 -13.97 4.37 10.89
C ARG A 365 -13.07 3.44 10.11
N SER A 366 -12.52 2.43 10.78
CA SER A 366 -12.24 1.18 10.08
C SER A 366 -13.55 0.76 9.43
N ALA A 367 -13.49 0.28 8.18
CA ALA A 367 -14.63 -0.24 7.44
C ALA A 367 -15.63 -0.90 8.42
N ARG A 368 -16.84 -0.35 8.49
CA ARG A 368 -17.92 -1.07 9.18
C ARG A 368 -18.09 -2.38 8.41
N PRO A 369 -18.20 -3.55 9.08
CA PRO A 369 -18.61 -4.73 8.36
C PRO A 369 -20.00 -4.45 7.77
N ALA A 370 -20.14 -4.66 6.46
CA ALA A 370 -21.43 -5.06 5.93
C ALA A 370 -21.86 -6.30 6.71
N SER A 371 -23.11 -6.27 7.19
CA SER A 371 -23.80 -7.39 7.82
C SER A 371 -23.64 -8.69 7.05
#